data_AF-A0A847X5F8-F1
#
_entry.id   AF-A0A847X5F8-F1
#
_cell.length_a   1.000
_cell.length_b   1.000
_cell.length_c   1.000
_cell.angle_alpha   90.00
_cell.angle_beta   90.00
_cell.angle_gamma   90.00
#
_symmetry.space_group_name_H-M   'P 1'
#
loop_
_entity.id
_entity.type
_entity.pdbx_description
1 polymer ?
#
loop_
_entity_poly.entity_id
_entity_poly.type
_entity_poly.pdbx_seq_one_letter_code
_entity_poly.pdbx_strand_id
1 'polypeptide(L)'
;LNFLDQKPEFFYSVTTSIDGKSFVTPRGWEDLSDMMRLYELHDIQIDYDLVYQYLQNSKIAREFATYYELFNRYKKEYQIESIFSGEVSESLMEKAKESSFDERLAVVGMLLDEITAKIRKVNFFDRGIQELRALLKQAKGYEGKELQTKIQEEKRAYEEDFEQKKTAGSLNNEELYAKEFALNFLTGSILEEQNFSVIQKAYMEKVAELKELIAHTNTSLQEAFRFIEQAYDGDQEMVLFVTELTVGSHCSYYISRYGSEEYFKYNKELLLEERKMDLKGKISELEL
;
A
#
# COMPACT_ATOMS: atom_id res chain seq x y z
N LEU A 1 5.64 -2.02 -7.08
CA LEU A 1 6.18 -2.54 -8.36
C LEU A 1 5.42 -3.81 -8.74
N ASN A 2 4.52 -3.71 -9.72
CA ASN A 2 3.65 -4.83 -10.12
C ASN A 2 4.24 -5.70 -11.25
N PHE A 3 5.57 -5.78 -11.37
CA PHE A 3 6.22 -6.50 -12.47
C PHE A 3 5.84 -7.99 -12.52
N LEU A 4 5.80 -8.64 -11.35
CA LEU A 4 5.46 -10.05 -11.24
C LEU A 4 3.96 -10.32 -11.37
N ASP A 5 3.11 -9.33 -11.12
CA ASP A 5 1.67 -9.44 -11.38
C ASP A 5 1.40 -9.43 -12.89
N GLN A 6 2.18 -8.65 -13.65
CA GLN A 6 2.13 -8.63 -15.12
C GLN A 6 2.79 -9.87 -15.75
N LYS A 7 3.82 -10.44 -15.10
CA LYS A 7 4.59 -11.58 -15.60
C LYS A 7 4.76 -12.67 -14.54
N PRO A 8 3.68 -13.35 -14.12
CA PRO A 8 3.74 -14.37 -13.06
C PRO A 8 4.66 -15.53 -13.41
N GLU A 9 4.87 -15.81 -14.71
CA GLU A 9 5.81 -16.83 -15.19
C GLU A 9 7.28 -16.53 -14.86
N PHE A 10 7.62 -15.29 -14.49
CA PHE A 10 8.97 -14.90 -14.08
C PHE A 10 9.23 -15.04 -12.58
N PHE A 11 8.22 -15.41 -11.79
CA PHE A 11 8.36 -15.62 -10.34
C PHE A 11 9.31 -16.79 -10.02
N TYR A 12 9.26 -17.86 -10.82
CA TYR A 12 10.12 -19.03 -10.67
C TYR A 12 10.48 -19.59 -12.05
N SER A 13 11.77 -19.73 -12.33
CA SER A 13 12.27 -20.33 -13.58
C SER A 13 13.57 -21.06 -13.32
N VAL A 14 13.71 -22.28 -13.85
CA VAL A 14 14.98 -23.02 -13.84
C VAL A 14 15.22 -23.60 -15.23
N THR A 15 16.31 -23.20 -15.86
CA THR A 15 16.69 -23.64 -17.20
C THR A 15 18.14 -24.11 -17.20
N THR A 16 18.40 -25.23 -17.88
CA THR A 16 19.76 -25.74 -18.08
C THR A 16 20.12 -25.58 -19.55
N SER A 17 21.22 -24.89 -19.81
CA SER A 17 21.74 -24.63 -21.16
C SER A 17 23.18 -25.10 -21.30
N ILE A 18 23.73 -25.02 -22.51
CA ILE A 18 25.13 -25.39 -22.80
C ILE A 18 26.10 -24.50 -21.99
N ASP A 19 25.71 -23.26 -21.70
CA ASP A 19 26.51 -22.27 -20.96
C ASP A 19 26.32 -22.35 -19.44
N GLY A 20 25.51 -23.30 -18.95
CA GLY A 20 25.27 -23.52 -17.51
C GLY A 20 23.80 -23.48 -17.10
N LYS A 21 23.58 -23.52 -15.79
CA LYS A 21 22.24 -23.41 -15.18
C LYS A 21 21.89 -21.93 -14.98
N SER A 22 20.72 -21.51 -15.45
CA SER A 22 20.11 -20.22 -15.16
C SER A 22 18.85 -20.42 -14.34
N PHE A 23 18.65 -19.58 -13.32
CA PHE A 23 17.52 -19.73 -12.41
C PHE A 23 17.05 -18.40 -11.82
N VAL A 24 15.78 -18.39 -11.45
CA VAL A 24 15.10 -17.35 -10.68
C VAL A 24 14.25 -18.07 -9.64
N THR A 25 14.33 -17.61 -8.40
CA THR A 25 13.58 -18.18 -7.27
C THR A 25 12.89 -17.07 -6.50
N PRO A 26 11.83 -17.38 -5.74
CA PRO A 26 11.19 -16.43 -4.84
C PRO A 26 12.18 -15.74 -3.88
N ARG A 27 13.19 -16.49 -3.40
CA ARG A 27 14.22 -15.93 -2.51
C ARG A 27 15.11 -14.91 -3.22
N GLY A 28 15.45 -15.17 -4.49
CA GLY A 28 16.20 -14.20 -5.31
C GLY A 28 15.45 -12.88 -5.50
N TRP A 29 14.13 -12.93 -5.67
CA TRP A 29 13.28 -11.74 -5.72
C TRP A 29 13.23 -10.99 -4.39
N GLU A 30 13.12 -11.71 -3.27
CA GLU A 30 13.12 -11.13 -1.93
C GLU A 30 14.46 -10.42 -1.63
N ASP A 31 15.59 -11.12 -1.84
CA ASP A 31 16.93 -10.57 -1.62
C ASP A 31 17.20 -9.36 -2.52
N LEU A 32 16.76 -9.41 -3.79
CA LEU A 32 16.83 -8.27 -4.70
C LEU A 32 16.00 -7.10 -4.18
N SER A 33 14.77 -7.36 -3.72
CA SER A 33 13.89 -6.30 -3.20
C SER A 33 14.52 -5.61 -1.98
N ASP A 34 15.16 -6.35 -1.08
CA ASP A 34 15.81 -5.78 0.09
C ASP A 34 17.04 -4.95 -0.32
N MET A 35 17.84 -5.44 -1.27
CA MET A 35 19.00 -4.69 -1.77
C MET A 35 18.58 -3.42 -2.51
N MET A 36 17.52 -3.49 -3.33
CA MET A 36 16.98 -2.33 -4.04
C MET A 36 16.54 -1.24 -3.08
N ARG A 37 15.87 -1.57 -1.97
CA ARG A 37 15.48 -0.58 -0.94
C ARG A 37 16.70 0.15 -0.35
N LEU A 38 17.81 -0.58 -0.13
CA LEU A 38 19.05 0.03 0.35
C LEU A 38 19.67 0.96 -0.69
N TYR A 39 19.66 0.55 -1.96
CA TYR A 39 20.19 1.37 -3.05
C TYR A 39 19.36 2.64 -3.25
N GLU A 40 18.03 2.52 -3.23
CA GLU A 40 17.10 3.65 -3.27
C GLU A 40 17.34 4.63 -2.11
N LEU A 41 17.52 4.12 -0.89
CA LEU A 41 17.81 4.95 0.30
C LEU A 41 19.10 5.77 0.15
N HIS A 42 20.08 5.22 -0.58
CA HIS A 42 21.38 5.85 -0.81
C HIS A 42 21.51 6.54 -2.18
N ASP A 43 20.42 6.66 -2.95
CA ASP A 43 20.38 7.23 -4.30
C ASP A 43 21.40 6.57 -5.26
N ILE A 44 21.59 5.26 -5.11
CA ILE A 44 22.47 4.46 -5.97
C ILE A 44 21.64 3.86 -7.11
N GLN A 45 22.15 4.00 -8.34
CA GLN A 45 21.51 3.43 -9.50
C GLN A 45 21.44 1.89 -9.42
N ILE A 46 20.25 1.35 -9.68
CA ILE A 46 20.01 -0.08 -9.86
C ILE A 46 20.00 -0.35 -11.37
N ASP A 47 20.92 -1.17 -11.83
CA ASP A 47 21.10 -1.53 -13.24
C ASP A 47 20.96 -3.04 -13.47
N TYR A 48 21.12 -3.46 -14.72
CA TYR A 48 21.07 -4.87 -15.09
C TYR A 48 22.09 -5.72 -14.33
N ASP A 49 23.29 -5.20 -14.08
CA ASP A 49 24.36 -5.97 -13.44
C ASP A 49 24.04 -6.24 -11.98
N LEU A 50 23.40 -5.29 -11.27
CA LEU A 50 22.87 -5.54 -9.93
C LEU A 50 21.76 -6.58 -9.98
N VAL A 51 20.76 -6.39 -10.85
CA VAL A 51 19.60 -7.29 -10.94
C VAL A 51 20.04 -8.72 -11.27
N TYR A 52 20.98 -8.90 -12.19
CA TYR A 52 21.46 -10.22 -12.63
C TYR A 52 22.18 -11.00 -11.54
N GLN A 53 22.79 -10.34 -10.54
CA GLN A 53 23.40 -11.02 -9.39
C GLN A 53 22.37 -11.84 -8.58
N TYR A 54 21.13 -11.36 -8.53
CA TYR A 54 20.03 -12.00 -7.80
C TYR A 54 19.14 -12.86 -8.72
N LEU A 55 18.85 -12.36 -9.92
CA LEU A 55 18.03 -13.03 -10.93
C LEU A 55 18.95 -13.63 -12.00
N GLN A 56 19.49 -14.82 -11.75
CA GLN A 56 20.48 -15.48 -12.61
C GLN A 56 19.89 -16.06 -13.90
N ASN A 57 18.97 -15.34 -14.53
CA ASN A 57 18.43 -15.57 -15.86
C ASN A 57 18.50 -14.26 -16.62
N SER A 58 19.35 -14.21 -17.65
CA SER A 58 19.66 -12.97 -18.38
C SER A 58 18.45 -12.32 -19.05
N LYS A 59 17.48 -13.12 -19.52
CA LYS A 59 16.23 -12.61 -20.08
C LYS A 59 15.41 -11.92 -19.00
N ILE A 60 15.13 -12.61 -17.90
CA ILE A 60 14.28 -12.09 -16.80
C ILE A 60 14.95 -10.87 -16.16
N ALA A 61 16.25 -10.93 -15.88
CA ALA A 61 17.00 -9.81 -15.30
C ALA A 61 16.97 -8.57 -16.19
N ARG A 62 17.12 -8.75 -17.51
CA ARG A 62 17.07 -7.62 -18.47
C ARG A 62 15.67 -7.03 -18.55
N GLU A 63 14.65 -7.86 -18.64
CA GLU A 63 13.26 -7.38 -18.68
C GLU A 63 12.90 -6.63 -17.40
N PHE A 64 13.29 -7.13 -16.23
CA PHE A 64 13.06 -6.42 -14.97
C PHE A 64 13.86 -5.12 -14.86
N ALA A 65 15.15 -5.13 -15.23
CA ALA A 65 15.98 -3.93 -15.17
C ALA A 65 15.45 -2.83 -16.10
N THR A 66 15.03 -3.17 -17.32
CA THR A 66 14.40 -2.23 -18.25
C THR A 66 13.08 -1.71 -17.71
N TYR A 67 12.23 -2.60 -17.17
CA TYR A 67 10.99 -2.20 -16.51
C TYR A 67 11.23 -1.22 -15.35
N TYR A 68 12.20 -1.52 -14.49
CA TYR A 68 12.54 -0.70 -13.33
C TYR A 68 13.14 0.67 -13.71
N GLU A 69 13.98 0.72 -14.73
CA GLU A 69 14.51 1.97 -15.27
C GLU A 69 13.39 2.85 -15.83
N LEU A 70 12.49 2.25 -16.62
CA LEU A 70 11.35 2.95 -17.20
C LEU A 70 10.40 3.48 -16.11
N PHE A 71 10.15 2.66 -15.09
CA PHE A 71 9.39 3.05 -13.91
C PHE A 71 10.01 4.28 -13.22
N ASN A 72 11.32 4.27 -12.94
CA ASN A 72 11.95 5.42 -12.29
C ASN A 72 11.98 6.67 -13.17
N ARG A 73 12.08 6.50 -14.49
CA ARG A 73 12.00 7.60 -15.44
C ARG A 73 10.63 8.27 -15.39
N TYR A 74 9.54 7.51 -15.56
CA TYR A 74 8.21 8.11 -15.50
C TYR A 74 7.85 8.63 -14.11
N LYS A 75 8.33 8.00 -13.03
CA LYS A 75 8.15 8.54 -11.67
C LYS A 75 8.69 9.96 -11.53
N LYS A 76 9.87 10.24 -12.10
CA LYS A 76 10.46 11.60 -12.12
C LYS A 76 9.70 12.55 -13.05
N GLU A 77 9.28 12.07 -14.20
CA GLU A 77 8.62 12.91 -15.22
C GLU A 77 7.18 13.28 -14.86
N TYR A 78 6.40 12.36 -14.28
CA TYR A 78 4.99 12.55 -13.95
C TYR A 78 4.75 13.23 -12.62
N GLN A 79 5.77 13.35 -11.76
CA GLN A 79 5.66 14.02 -10.45
C GLN A 79 4.43 13.54 -9.68
N ILE A 80 4.37 12.24 -9.39
CA ILE A 80 3.19 11.54 -8.86
C ILE A 80 2.53 12.27 -7.67
N GLU A 81 3.30 12.90 -6.79
CA GLU A 81 2.75 13.68 -5.67
C GLU A 81 1.93 14.91 -6.12
N SER A 82 2.29 15.57 -7.23
CA SER A 82 1.51 16.67 -7.82
C SER A 82 0.16 16.19 -8.35
N ILE A 83 0.10 14.93 -8.83
CA ILE A 83 -1.19 14.32 -9.18
C ILE A 83 -2.04 14.14 -7.93
N PHE A 84 -1.46 13.65 -6.83
CA PHE A 84 -2.17 13.44 -5.57
C PHE A 84 -2.58 14.72 -4.83
N SER A 85 -1.94 15.85 -5.12
CA SER A 85 -2.34 17.17 -4.63
C SER A 85 -3.35 17.89 -5.54
N GLY A 86 -3.65 17.33 -6.72
CA GLY A 86 -4.49 17.97 -7.73
C GLY A 86 -3.80 19.11 -8.49
N GLU A 87 -2.49 19.30 -8.29
CA GLU A 87 -1.68 20.36 -8.92
C GLU A 87 -1.07 19.88 -10.25
N VAL A 88 -1.90 19.30 -11.12
CA VAL A 88 -1.48 18.77 -12.42
C VAL A 88 -1.35 19.92 -13.42
N SER A 89 -0.16 20.10 -13.99
CA SER A 89 0.06 21.13 -15.02
C SER A 89 -0.58 20.75 -16.35
N GLU A 90 -0.95 21.74 -17.16
CA GLU A 90 -1.50 21.51 -18.51
C GLU A 90 -0.55 20.68 -19.38
N SER A 91 0.75 20.96 -19.32
CA SER A 91 1.76 20.20 -20.07
C SER A 91 1.85 18.73 -19.64
N LEU A 92 1.68 18.45 -18.35
CA LEU A 92 1.68 17.08 -17.84
C LEU A 92 0.42 16.34 -18.29
N MET A 93 -0.73 17.03 -18.28
CA MET A 93 -2.00 16.48 -18.76
C MET A 93 -1.95 16.19 -20.27
N GLU A 94 -1.40 17.09 -21.08
CA GLU A 94 -1.20 16.86 -22.52
C GLU A 94 -0.29 15.66 -22.77
N LYS A 95 0.84 15.58 -22.06
CA LYS A 95 1.74 14.43 -22.16
C LYS A 95 1.03 13.12 -21.82
N ALA A 96 0.26 13.09 -20.73
CA ALA A 96 -0.47 11.89 -20.33
C ALA A 96 -1.44 11.45 -21.44
N LYS A 97 -2.18 12.39 -22.04
CA LYS A 97 -3.10 12.09 -23.15
C LYS A 97 -2.40 11.52 -24.38
N GLU A 98 -1.22 12.04 -24.72
CA GLU A 98 -0.43 11.61 -25.88
C GLU A 98 0.44 10.36 -25.63
N SER A 99 0.52 9.90 -24.38
CA SER A 99 1.39 8.79 -23.99
C SER A 99 0.98 7.45 -24.62
N SER A 100 1.96 6.58 -24.83
CA SER A 100 1.73 5.23 -25.32
C SER A 100 1.04 4.37 -24.26
N PHE A 101 0.32 3.32 -24.67
CA PHE A 101 -0.37 2.44 -23.74
C PHE A 101 0.54 1.88 -22.64
N ASP A 102 1.76 1.48 -22.98
CA ASP A 102 2.73 0.97 -22.00
C ASP A 102 3.12 2.03 -20.95
N GLU A 103 3.21 3.30 -21.36
CA GLU A 103 3.46 4.42 -20.45
C GLU A 103 2.26 4.69 -19.54
N ARG A 104 1.03 4.65 -20.09
CA ARG A 104 -0.21 4.79 -19.30
C ARG A 104 -0.30 3.74 -18.21
N LEU A 105 -0.05 2.46 -18.55
CA LEU A 105 -0.04 1.37 -17.58
C LEU A 105 1.02 1.57 -16.49
N ALA A 106 2.21 2.04 -16.85
CA ALA A 106 3.26 2.34 -15.88
C ALA A 106 2.85 3.46 -14.92
N VAL A 107 2.21 4.52 -15.43
CA VAL A 107 1.71 5.64 -14.60
C VAL A 107 0.58 5.18 -13.67
N VAL A 108 -0.38 4.39 -14.16
CA VAL A 108 -1.45 3.81 -13.32
C VAL A 108 -0.86 2.93 -12.23
N GLY A 109 0.14 2.11 -12.56
CA GLY A 109 0.88 1.30 -11.58
C GLY A 109 1.55 2.14 -10.48
N MET A 110 2.13 3.30 -10.84
CA MET A 110 2.70 4.23 -9.86
C MET A 110 1.65 4.85 -8.95
N LEU A 111 0.51 5.24 -9.51
CA LEU A 111 -0.61 5.77 -8.72
C LEU A 111 -1.11 4.70 -7.74
N LEU A 112 -1.24 3.45 -8.17
CA LEU A 112 -1.60 2.32 -7.31
C LEU A 112 -0.58 2.07 -6.20
N ASP A 113 0.70 2.03 -6.52
CA ASP A 113 1.78 1.83 -5.55
C ASP A 113 1.73 2.90 -4.45
N GLU A 114 1.61 4.17 -4.83
CA GLU A 114 1.61 5.31 -3.91
C GLU A 114 0.32 5.38 -3.08
N ILE A 115 -0.87 5.23 -3.69
CA ILE A 115 -2.12 5.26 -2.93
C ILE A 115 -2.23 4.06 -1.99
N THR A 116 -1.75 2.88 -2.39
CA THR A 116 -1.68 1.69 -1.53
C THR A 116 -0.77 1.95 -0.34
N ALA A 117 0.38 2.61 -0.53
CA ALA A 117 1.26 2.98 0.57
C ALA A 117 0.60 3.97 1.55
N LYS A 118 -0.11 4.99 1.06
CA LYS A 118 -0.88 5.94 1.91
C LYS A 118 -2.00 5.22 2.68
N ILE A 119 -2.76 4.34 2.02
CA ILE A 119 -3.80 3.51 2.64
C ILE A 119 -3.24 2.58 3.73
N ARG A 120 -2.11 1.92 3.47
CA ARG A 120 -1.45 1.04 4.46
C ARG A 120 -1.08 1.80 5.73
N LYS A 121 -0.56 3.02 5.60
CA LYS A 121 -0.25 3.90 6.75
C LYS A 121 -1.51 4.17 7.58
N VAL A 122 -2.64 4.47 6.94
CA VAL A 122 -3.93 4.67 7.64
C VAL A 122 -4.36 3.41 8.37
N ASN A 123 -4.36 2.26 7.70
CA ASN A 123 -4.81 1.00 8.28
C ASN A 123 -3.97 0.62 9.51
N PHE A 124 -2.64 0.75 9.40
CA PHE A 124 -1.71 0.46 10.48
C PHE A 124 -1.93 1.42 11.66
N PHE A 125 -2.12 2.71 11.38
CA PHE A 125 -2.38 3.70 12.42
C PHE A 125 -3.74 3.48 13.11
N ASP A 126 -4.81 3.21 12.36
CA ASP A 126 -6.12 2.85 12.93
C ASP A 126 -6.03 1.60 13.81
N ARG A 127 -5.29 0.56 13.37
CA ARG A 127 -5.06 -0.64 14.18
C ARG A 127 -4.34 -0.30 15.49
N GLY A 128 -3.29 0.52 15.45
CA GLY A 128 -2.60 1.01 16.65
C GLY A 128 -3.51 1.79 17.60
N ILE A 129 -4.38 2.65 17.06
CA ILE A 129 -5.39 3.40 17.84
C ILE A 129 -6.40 2.45 18.51
N GLN A 130 -6.78 1.36 17.86
CA GLN A 130 -7.69 0.36 18.43
C GLN A 130 -7.03 -0.43 19.57
N GLU A 131 -5.78 -0.85 19.41
CA GLU A 131 -4.99 -1.52 20.46
C GLU A 131 -4.82 -0.60 21.68
N LEU A 132 -4.43 0.65 21.45
CA LEU A 132 -4.29 1.64 22.51
C LEU A 132 -5.63 1.90 23.23
N ARG A 133 -6.74 1.98 22.49
CA ARG A 133 -8.08 2.13 23.09
C ARG A 133 -8.42 0.95 24.01
N ALA A 134 -8.05 -0.27 23.62
CA ALA A 134 -8.31 -1.46 24.43
C ALA A 134 -7.56 -1.41 25.76
N LEU A 135 -6.30 -0.97 25.75
CA LEU A 135 -5.49 -0.75 26.96
C LEU A 135 -6.06 0.35 27.85
N LEU A 136 -6.33 1.53 27.29
CA LEU A 136 -6.85 2.67 28.04
C LEU A 136 -8.24 2.41 28.65
N LYS A 137 -9.03 1.51 28.04
CA LYS A 137 -10.32 1.09 28.60
C LYS A 137 -10.15 0.41 29.97
N GLN A 138 -9.06 -0.29 30.22
CA GLN A 138 -8.79 -0.96 31.50
C GLN A 138 -8.39 0.01 32.61
N ALA A 139 -7.80 1.15 32.24
CA ALA A 139 -7.41 2.21 33.17
C ALA A 139 -8.52 3.25 33.40
N LYS A 140 -9.65 3.15 32.68
CA LYS A 140 -10.76 4.10 32.80
C LYS A 140 -11.45 3.98 34.16
N GLY A 141 -11.58 5.10 34.86
CA GLY A 141 -12.25 5.18 36.16
C GLY A 141 -11.30 5.14 37.36
N TYR A 142 -10.01 4.93 37.12
CA TYR A 142 -8.94 5.10 38.09
C TYR A 142 -8.41 6.54 38.06
N GLU A 143 -7.93 7.04 39.19
CA GLU A 143 -7.33 8.37 39.33
C GLU A 143 -6.16 8.33 40.34
N GLY A 144 -5.35 9.39 40.36
CA GLY A 144 -4.24 9.52 41.31
C GLY A 144 -3.17 8.45 41.10
N LYS A 145 -2.54 8.04 42.20
CA LYS A 145 -1.55 6.94 42.19
C LYS A 145 -2.13 5.60 41.74
N GLU A 146 -3.42 5.37 41.92
CA GLU A 146 -4.08 4.13 41.51
C GLU A 146 -4.10 4.01 39.98
N LEU A 147 -4.39 5.12 39.29
CA LEU A 147 -4.29 5.19 37.83
C LEU A 147 -2.87 4.89 37.34
N GLN A 148 -1.87 5.54 37.95
CA GLN A 148 -0.48 5.34 37.60
C GLN A 148 -0.07 3.86 37.71
N THR A 149 -0.39 3.22 38.84
CA THR A 149 -0.14 1.78 39.05
C THR A 149 -0.87 0.95 37.99
N LYS A 150 -2.14 1.26 37.73
CA LYS A 150 -2.96 0.51 36.77
C LYS A 150 -2.37 0.56 35.36
N ILE A 151 -1.94 1.72 34.89
CA ILE A 151 -1.33 1.85 33.55
C ILE A 151 -0.01 1.09 33.47
N GLN A 152 0.80 1.13 34.53
CA GLN A 152 2.05 0.37 34.58
C GLN A 152 1.81 -1.14 34.54
N GLU A 153 0.80 -1.63 35.26
CA GLU A 153 0.36 -3.03 35.21
C GLU A 153 -0.11 -3.43 33.81
N GLU A 154 -0.99 -2.64 33.19
CA GLU A 154 -1.51 -2.91 31.85
C GLU A 154 -0.41 -2.88 30.79
N LYS A 155 0.51 -1.91 30.86
CA LYS A 155 1.68 -1.83 29.97
C LYS A 155 2.54 -3.07 30.10
N ARG A 156 2.88 -3.47 31.34
CA ARG A 156 3.72 -4.64 31.58
C ARG A 156 3.07 -5.92 31.06
N ALA A 157 1.79 -6.13 31.33
CA ALA A 157 1.06 -7.30 30.82
C ALA A 157 1.04 -7.31 29.27
N TYR A 158 0.92 -6.14 28.65
CA TYR A 158 0.95 -6.01 27.20
C TYR A 158 2.34 -6.25 26.60
N GLU A 159 3.42 -5.80 27.26
CA GLU A 159 4.80 -6.10 26.89
C GLU A 159 5.09 -7.60 26.96
N GLU A 160 4.63 -8.27 28.03
CA GLU A 160 4.79 -9.72 28.19
C GLU A 160 4.04 -10.50 27.09
N ASP A 161 2.80 -10.12 26.73
CA ASP A 161 2.07 -10.71 25.59
C ASP A 161 2.77 -10.43 24.25
N PHE A 162 3.28 -9.22 24.06
CA PHE A 162 3.96 -8.83 22.84
C PHE A 162 5.24 -9.64 22.62
N GLU A 163 6.10 -9.73 23.62
CA GLU A 163 7.36 -10.48 23.52
C GLU A 163 7.13 -11.98 23.30
N GLN A 164 6.10 -12.55 23.94
CA GLN A 164 5.71 -13.95 23.70
C GLN A 164 5.30 -14.17 22.23
N LYS A 165 4.41 -13.33 21.69
CA LYS A 165 3.95 -13.45 20.30
C LYS A 165 5.05 -13.17 19.28
N LYS A 166 5.93 -12.21 19.58
CA LYS A 166 7.09 -11.87 18.75
C LYS A 166 8.09 -13.03 18.69
N THR A 167 8.43 -13.62 19.83
CA THR A 167 9.32 -14.79 19.91
C THR A 167 8.73 -16.01 19.20
N ALA A 168 7.40 -16.16 19.23
CA ALA A 168 6.69 -17.22 18.52
C ALA A 168 6.59 -17.01 16.99
N GLY A 169 6.98 -15.83 16.47
CA GLY A 169 6.84 -15.51 15.04
C GLY A 169 5.39 -15.38 14.58
N SER A 170 4.46 -15.12 15.49
CA SER A 170 3.01 -15.15 15.23
C SER A 170 2.43 -13.77 14.86
N LEU A 171 3.27 -12.76 14.66
CA LEU A 171 2.83 -11.38 14.37
C LEU A 171 3.18 -11.00 12.94
N ASN A 172 2.19 -10.48 12.22
CA ASN A 172 2.44 -9.81 10.94
C ASN A 172 2.89 -8.35 11.16
N ASN A 173 3.31 -7.68 10.08
CA ASN A 173 3.83 -6.31 10.16
C ASN A 173 2.81 -5.28 10.70
N GLU A 174 1.51 -5.46 10.42
CA GLU A 174 0.46 -4.57 10.93
C GLU A 174 0.28 -4.75 12.44
N GLU A 175 0.31 -5.99 12.92
CA GLU A 175 0.21 -6.32 14.35
C GLU A 175 1.46 -5.87 15.12
N LEU A 176 2.65 -6.04 14.55
CA LEU A 176 3.91 -5.52 15.10
C LEU A 176 3.81 -4.01 15.28
N TYR A 177 3.46 -3.29 14.21
CA TYR A 177 3.30 -1.83 14.25
C TYR A 177 2.28 -1.40 15.31
N ALA A 178 1.11 -2.03 15.35
CA ALA A 178 0.04 -1.64 16.26
C ALA A 178 0.43 -1.83 17.74
N LYS A 179 1.13 -2.92 18.04
CA LYS A 179 1.66 -3.19 19.39
C LYS A 179 2.74 -2.20 19.80
N GLU A 180 3.71 -1.95 18.91
CA GLU A 180 4.77 -0.97 19.17
C GLU A 180 4.22 0.44 19.33
N PHE A 181 3.25 0.84 18.51
CA PHE A 181 2.56 2.12 18.63
C PHE A 181 1.92 2.30 20.01
N ALA A 182 1.16 1.29 20.47
CA ALA A 182 0.48 1.35 21.75
C ALA A 182 1.47 1.42 22.93
N LEU A 183 2.56 0.66 22.88
CA LEU A 183 3.62 0.70 23.90
C LEU A 183 4.36 2.03 23.92
N ASN A 184 4.70 2.58 22.76
CA ASN A 184 5.38 3.87 22.64
C ASN A 184 4.52 5.02 23.17
N PHE A 185 3.20 4.95 23.01
CA PHE A 185 2.28 5.91 23.60
C PHE A 185 2.32 5.90 25.14
N LEU A 186 2.47 4.73 25.76
CA LEU A 186 2.49 4.55 27.22
C LEU A 186 3.91 4.74 27.81
N THR A 187 4.60 5.81 27.45
CA THR A 187 5.97 6.11 27.93
C THR A 187 6.06 7.48 28.59
N GLY A 188 7.15 7.73 29.32
CA GLY A 188 7.45 9.03 29.92
C GLY A 188 6.31 9.58 30.77
N SER A 189 5.88 10.81 30.48
CA SER A 189 4.85 11.51 31.25
C SER A 189 3.49 10.81 31.25
N ILE A 190 3.14 10.06 30.20
CA ILE A 190 1.87 9.31 30.15
C ILE A 190 1.87 8.17 31.18
N LEU A 191 3.03 7.55 31.42
CA LEU A 191 3.17 6.46 32.38
C LEU A 191 3.18 6.93 33.85
N GLU A 192 3.50 8.20 34.07
CA GLU A 192 3.51 8.85 35.38
C GLU A 192 2.24 9.68 35.65
N GLU A 193 1.35 9.79 34.66
CA GLU A 193 0.14 10.60 34.75
C GLU A 193 -0.84 10.03 35.77
N GLN A 194 -1.43 10.93 36.55
CA GLN A 194 -2.34 10.63 37.64
C GLN A 194 -3.76 11.12 37.37
N ASN A 195 -3.98 11.78 36.23
CA ASN A 195 -5.28 12.24 35.78
C ASN A 195 -5.65 11.59 34.45
N PHE A 196 -6.68 10.72 34.47
CA PHE A 196 -7.07 9.96 33.27
C PHE A 196 -7.50 10.90 32.12
N SER A 197 -8.04 12.08 32.44
CA SER A 197 -8.46 13.04 31.42
C SER A 197 -7.31 13.57 30.57
N VAL A 198 -6.08 13.65 31.13
CA VAL A 198 -4.89 14.08 30.39
C VAL A 198 -4.49 13.01 29.37
N ILE A 199 -4.50 11.74 29.79
CA ILE A 199 -4.22 10.60 28.91
C ILE A 199 -5.28 10.47 27.82
N GLN A 200 -6.55 10.65 28.20
CA GLN A 200 -7.66 10.66 27.26
C GLN A 200 -7.50 11.78 26.22
N LYS A 201 -7.05 12.97 26.63
CA LYS A 201 -6.77 14.07 25.70
C LYS A 201 -5.66 13.71 24.71
N ALA A 202 -4.53 13.17 25.18
CA ALA A 202 -3.44 12.72 24.30
C ALA A 202 -3.89 11.62 23.33
N TYR A 203 -4.74 10.69 23.77
CA TYR A 203 -5.34 9.68 22.90
C TYR A 203 -6.23 10.33 21.82
N MET A 204 -7.06 11.32 22.20
CA MET A 204 -7.93 12.03 21.26
C MET A 204 -7.14 12.86 20.24
N GLU A 205 -5.97 13.38 20.59
CA GLU A 205 -5.04 14.00 19.64
C GLU A 205 -4.59 12.99 18.57
N LYS A 206 -4.25 11.75 18.96
CA LYS A 206 -3.93 10.69 17.99
C LYS A 206 -5.12 10.26 17.13
N VAL A 207 -6.33 10.27 17.68
CA VAL A 207 -7.56 10.04 16.89
C VAL A 207 -7.79 11.18 15.90
N ALA A 208 -7.46 12.42 16.25
CA ALA A 208 -7.55 13.56 15.33
C ALA A 208 -6.52 13.45 14.20
N GLU A 209 -5.27 13.10 14.50
CA GLU A 209 -4.23 12.83 13.50
C GLU A 209 -4.68 11.73 12.50
N LEU A 210 -5.29 10.65 12.99
CA LEU A 210 -5.83 9.60 12.14
C LEU A 210 -6.94 10.12 11.19
N LYS A 211 -7.84 10.97 11.69
CA LYS A 211 -8.91 11.57 10.86
C LYS A 211 -8.33 12.46 9.76
N GLU A 212 -7.32 13.26 10.08
CA GLU A 212 -6.64 14.09 9.09
C GLU A 212 -5.94 13.24 8.03
N LEU A 213 -5.30 12.14 8.43
CA LEU A 213 -4.66 11.21 7.51
C LEU A 213 -5.68 10.49 6.60
N ILE A 214 -6.83 10.08 7.15
CA ILE A 214 -7.94 9.52 6.36
C ILE A 214 -8.41 10.55 5.33
N ALA A 215 -8.65 11.80 5.75
CA ALA A 215 -9.13 12.86 4.86
C ALA A 215 -8.14 13.12 3.71
N HIS A 216 -6.85 13.27 4.01
CA HIS A 216 -5.81 13.43 2.98
C HIS A 216 -5.74 12.23 2.04
N THR A 217 -5.80 11.01 2.57
CA THR A 217 -5.75 9.78 1.75
C THR A 217 -6.96 9.67 0.83
N ASN A 218 -8.15 10.04 1.31
CA ASN A 218 -9.35 10.11 0.47
C ASN A 218 -9.19 11.16 -0.62
N THR A 219 -8.77 12.39 -0.31
CA THR A 219 -8.51 13.42 -1.33
C THR A 219 -7.51 12.92 -2.37
N SER A 220 -6.41 12.32 -1.95
CA SER A 220 -5.42 11.72 -2.86
C SER A 220 -6.05 10.65 -3.77
N LEU A 221 -6.88 9.75 -3.21
CA LEU A 221 -7.58 8.74 -4.02
C LEU A 221 -8.50 9.40 -5.06
N GLN A 222 -9.22 10.46 -4.68
CA GLN A 222 -10.10 11.21 -5.60
C GLN A 222 -9.32 11.89 -6.72
N GLU A 223 -8.19 12.51 -6.42
CA GLU A 223 -7.36 13.17 -7.43
C GLU A 223 -6.71 12.13 -8.38
N ALA A 224 -6.36 10.94 -7.90
CA ALA A 224 -5.92 9.85 -8.77
C ALA A 224 -7.02 9.39 -9.74
N PHE A 225 -8.26 9.20 -9.25
CA PHE A 225 -9.40 8.92 -10.13
C PHE A 225 -9.63 10.02 -11.16
N ARG A 226 -9.60 11.28 -10.73
CA ARG A 226 -9.78 12.45 -11.60
C ARG A 226 -8.69 12.51 -12.67
N PHE A 227 -7.44 12.25 -12.31
CA PHE A 227 -6.34 12.25 -13.27
C PHE A 227 -6.53 11.18 -14.33
N ILE A 228 -6.84 9.94 -13.94
CA ILE A 228 -7.07 8.84 -14.89
C ILE A 228 -8.24 9.16 -15.83
N GLU A 229 -9.35 9.69 -15.30
CA GLU A 229 -10.51 10.10 -16.10
C GLU A 229 -10.15 11.21 -17.11
N GLN A 230 -9.38 12.22 -16.69
CA GLN A 230 -9.01 13.34 -17.57
C GLN A 230 -7.91 13.03 -18.57
N ALA A 231 -6.99 12.13 -18.21
CA ALA A 231 -5.82 11.80 -19.04
C ALA A 231 -6.12 10.72 -20.08
N TYR A 232 -6.97 9.73 -19.74
CA TYR A 232 -7.13 8.51 -20.53
C TYR A 232 -8.58 8.20 -20.89
N ASP A 233 -9.50 9.15 -20.67
CA ASP A 233 -10.95 9.05 -20.96
C ASP A 233 -11.68 7.86 -20.29
N GLY A 234 -11.05 7.23 -19.29
CA GLY A 234 -11.69 6.22 -18.45
C GLY A 234 -11.84 4.81 -19.05
N ASP A 235 -11.09 4.48 -20.10
CA ASP A 235 -11.12 3.15 -20.74
C ASP A 235 -10.38 2.09 -19.89
N GLN A 236 -9.24 1.58 -20.38
CA GLN A 236 -8.57 0.40 -19.83
C GLN A 236 -7.82 0.71 -18.53
N GLU A 237 -7.33 1.93 -18.40
CA GLU A 237 -6.59 2.44 -17.26
C GLU A 237 -7.49 2.52 -16.01
N MET A 238 -8.74 2.94 -16.19
CA MET A 238 -9.72 3.00 -15.10
C MET A 238 -10.12 1.59 -14.64
N VAL A 239 -10.34 0.68 -15.59
CA VAL A 239 -10.61 -0.74 -15.30
C VAL A 239 -9.48 -1.33 -14.47
N LEU A 240 -8.22 -1.13 -14.89
CA LEU A 240 -7.05 -1.63 -14.17
C LEU A 240 -6.99 -1.03 -12.76
N PHE A 241 -7.12 0.29 -12.63
CA PHE A 241 -7.03 0.98 -11.35
C PHE A 241 -8.07 0.46 -10.35
N VAL A 242 -9.34 0.37 -10.76
CA VAL A 242 -10.41 -0.14 -9.90
C VAL A 242 -10.21 -1.61 -9.55
N THR A 243 -9.84 -2.44 -10.53
CA THR A 243 -9.62 -3.88 -10.31
C THR A 243 -8.51 -4.12 -9.27
N GLU A 244 -7.39 -3.40 -9.38
CA GLU A 244 -6.27 -3.52 -8.43
C GLU A 244 -6.66 -3.03 -7.03
N LEU A 245 -7.46 -1.96 -6.92
CA LEU A 245 -8.02 -1.52 -5.64
C LEU A 245 -8.96 -2.56 -5.02
N THR A 246 -9.73 -3.28 -5.84
CA THR A 246 -10.64 -4.35 -5.38
C THR A 246 -9.89 -5.59 -4.92
N VAL A 247 -8.87 -6.02 -5.68
CA VAL A 247 -8.05 -7.21 -5.39
C VAL A 247 -7.12 -6.97 -4.20
N GLY A 248 -6.58 -5.76 -4.05
CA GLY A 248 -5.69 -5.38 -2.96
C GLY A 248 -6.38 -5.42 -1.60
N SER A 249 -5.92 -6.30 -0.70
CA SER A 249 -6.53 -6.52 0.63
C SER A 249 -6.60 -5.25 1.48
N HIS A 250 -5.54 -4.44 1.51
CA HIS A 250 -5.51 -3.19 2.26
C HIS A 250 -6.43 -2.12 1.66
N CYS A 251 -6.50 -2.02 0.33
CA CYS A 251 -7.34 -1.07 -0.39
C CYS A 251 -8.81 -1.42 -0.23
N SER A 252 -9.18 -2.68 -0.46
CA SER A 252 -10.53 -3.19 -0.26
C SER A 252 -11.02 -3.01 1.19
N TYR A 253 -10.17 -3.35 2.17
CA TYR A 253 -10.48 -3.10 3.59
C TYR A 253 -10.72 -1.60 3.87
N TYR A 254 -9.81 -0.73 3.40
CA TYR A 254 -9.92 0.71 3.57
C TYR A 254 -11.21 1.27 2.95
N ILE A 255 -11.49 0.93 1.70
CA ILE A 255 -12.68 1.40 0.97
C ILE A 255 -13.96 0.91 1.65
N SER A 256 -13.99 -0.33 2.14
CA SER A 256 -15.16 -0.85 2.87
C SER A 256 -15.43 -0.09 4.17
N ARG A 257 -14.38 0.44 4.81
CA ARG A 257 -14.45 1.09 6.11
C ARG A 257 -14.66 2.60 6.03
N TYR A 258 -14.00 3.26 5.10
CA TYR A 258 -13.97 4.73 4.97
C TYR A 258 -14.69 5.26 3.72
N GLY A 259 -14.95 4.39 2.74
CA GLY A 259 -15.65 4.73 1.51
C GLY A 259 -14.77 5.40 0.45
N SER A 260 -15.22 5.33 -0.80
CA SER A 260 -14.75 6.13 -1.94
C SER A 260 -15.86 6.19 -2.98
N GLU A 261 -16.40 7.38 -3.23
CA GLU A 261 -17.55 7.56 -4.14
C GLU A 261 -17.17 7.20 -5.58
N GLU A 262 -15.99 7.62 -6.01
CA GLU A 262 -15.41 7.37 -7.32
C GLU A 262 -15.20 5.87 -7.55
N TYR A 263 -14.64 5.17 -6.57
CA TYR A 263 -14.51 3.72 -6.65
C TYR A 263 -15.89 3.04 -6.83
N PHE A 264 -16.90 3.42 -6.04
CA PHE A 264 -18.22 2.80 -6.16
C PHE A 264 -18.92 3.14 -7.48
N LYS A 265 -18.70 4.35 -8.03
CA LYS A 265 -19.17 4.74 -9.36
C LYS A 265 -18.58 3.80 -10.42
N TYR A 266 -17.25 3.74 -10.54
CA TYR A 266 -16.58 2.98 -11.60
C TYR A 266 -16.71 1.47 -11.43
N ASN A 267 -16.64 0.95 -10.20
CA ASN A 267 -16.85 -0.49 -9.95
C ASN A 267 -18.28 -0.93 -10.35
N LYS A 268 -19.29 -0.07 -10.16
CA LYS A 268 -20.65 -0.36 -10.62
C LYS A 268 -20.76 -0.32 -12.14
N GLU A 269 -20.11 0.63 -12.80
CA GLU A 269 -20.07 0.72 -14.27
C GLU A 269 -19.45 -0.54 -14.87
N LEU A 270 -18.30 -0.99 -14.35
CA LEU A 270 -17.64 -2.25 -14.71
C LEU A 270 -18.58 -3.47 -14.60
N LEU A 271 -19.22 -3.66 -13.45
CA LEU A 271 -20.16 -4.77 -13.24
C LEU A 271 -21.37 -4.73 -14.19
N LEU A 272 -21.79 -3.54 -14.63
CA LEU A 272 -22.89 -3.40 -15.60
C LEU A 272 -22.42 -3.74 -17.03
N GLU A 273 -21.18 -3.42 -17.38
CA GLU A 273 -20.59 -3.77 -18.67
C GLU A 273 -20.37 -5.27 -18.81
N GLU A 274 -19.81 -5.93 -17.79
CA GLU A 274 -19.66 -7.39 -17.75
C GLU A 274 -21.02 -8.09 -17.98
N ARG A 275 -22.08 -7.63 -17.29
CA ARG A 275 -23.43 -8.17 -17.48
C ARG A 275 -23.97 -7.96 -18.90
N LYS A 276 -23.69 -6.82 -19.54
CA LYS A 276 -24.09 -6.58 -20.94
C LYS A 276 -23.35 -7.50 -21.90
N MET A 277 -22.06 -7.75 -21.67
CA MET A 277 -21.26 -8.67 -22.47
C MET A 277 -21.76 -10.11 -22.34
N ASP A 278 -22.04 -10.57 -21.12
CA ASP A 278 -22.62 -11.88 -20.85
C ASP A 278 -23.97 -12.07 -21.56
N LEU A 279 -24.83 -11.05 -21.53
CA LEU A 279 -26.13 -11.09 -22.22
C LEU A 279 -25.96 -11.13 -23.75
N LYS A 280 -25.02 -10.35 -24.30
CA LYS A 280 -24.70 -10.40 -25.74
C LYS A 280 -24.15 -11.77 -26.16
N GLY A 281 -23.26 -12.36 -25.37
CA GLY A 281 -22.74 -13.71 -25.61
C GLY A 281 -23.86 -14.75 -25.66
N LYS A 282 -24.77 -14.71 -24.68
CA LYS A 282 -25.94 -15.60 -24.63
C LYS A 282 -26.90 -15.41 -25.81
N ILE A 283 -27.08 -14.19 -26.30
CA ILE A 283 -27.91 -13.93 -27.49
C ILE A 283 -27.23 -14.51 -28.75
N SER A 284 -25.92 -14.29 -28.92
CA SER A 284 -25.16 -14.85 -30.04
C SER A 284 -25.14 -16.39 -30.05
N GLU A 285 -25.16 -17.03 -28.87
CA GLU A 285 -25.29 -18.49 -28.74
C GLU A 285 -26.69 -19.02 -29.09
N LEU A 286 -27.73 -18.19 -29.00
CA LEU A 286 -29.11 -18.54 -29.37
C LEU A 286 -29.44 -18.28 -30.84
N GLU A 287 -28.59 -17.52 -31.55
CA GLU A 287 -28.70 -17.22 -32.99
C GLU A 287 -27.91 -18.21 -33.88
N LEU A 288 -27.34 -19.27 -33.27
CA LEU A 288 -26.74 -20.45 -33.91
C LEU A 288 -27.67 -21.67 -33.84
#